data_AF-A0A5C4PVK7-F1
#
_entry.id   AF-A0A5C4PVK7-F1
#
_cell.length_a   1.000
_cell.length_b   1.000
_cell.length_c   1.000
_cell.angle_alpha   90.00
_cell.angle_beta   90.00
_cell.angle_gamma   90.00
#
_symmetry.space_group_name_H-M   'P 1'
#
loop_
_entity.id
_entity.type
_entity.pdbx_description
1 polymer ?
#
loop_
_entity_poly.entity_id
_entity_poly.type
_entity_poly.pdbx_seq_one_letter_code
_entity_poly.pdbx_strand_id
1 'polypeptide(L)'
;MKKPLLVTSLTALCVASAVAKTTVSVNQATTPESIQNIALPTAPLKTVDDSTPSAVQPLRVSRAQLLANPQLAQDWLNLALQQRNAELINELLAIYRTFAQHDPILIQFAEATLAQLAQDYPLAISRFREILAVNPDLNPVRIELAKSLFHDRQDNAARDQFEKAKSAVAVPAPVVRLIDSYLDALQQRRGWQSSFSAYYLRDSNVNNTSSKREIENTGFVKDDSMLPQSAHGIVYSFSLERDFNLVSAHYLHVGTELFGKNFWDNHDYDDIYNRTYLGYTHKSAVQSWSILPFYEKRWYGNQSYKWANGVRSEYRRWLNVNWQISTALEHAEQRYYDSQNLNGHSQLASATLLWLRSPRQFFYLGGDYNREKTRVLQYSNNTRTVRLGWGQEWQWGISSRLGFSYAQRNYKDQAKLGSMIPLGKVRNDKIYSVNLTLWKRDWHLWGITPKLHFNWKKQDSNLPSIYSYRQKNLNVIFEKTF
;
A
#
# COMPACT_ATOMS: atom_id res chain seq x y z
N MET A 1 4.73 22.14 62.46
CA MET A 1 6.15 21.75 62.44
C MET A 1 6.27 20.23 62.49
N LYS A 2 6.93 19.68 61.47
CA LYS A 2 7.54 18.33 61.28
C LYS A 2 7.03 17.13 62.09
N LYS A 3 6.56 16.10 61.38
CA LYS A 3 6.52 14.68 61.78
C LYS A 3 7.31 13.83 60.76
N PRO A 4 7.79 12.63 61.14
CA PRO A 4 9.09 12.10 60.73
C PRO A 4 9.03 11.07 59.60
N LEU A 5 10.16 10.83 58.93
CA LEU A 5 10.36 9.66 58.08
C LEU A 5 11.54 8.85 58.62
N LEU A 6 11.23 7.63 59.05
CA LEU A 6 12.18 6.54 59.33
C LEU A 6 12.75 6.05 58.01
N VAL A 7 14.07 6.06 57.88
CA VAL A 7 14.82 5.34 56.85
C VAL A 7 15.55 4.22 57.55
N THR A 8 15.06 2.99 57.39
CA THR A 8 15.80 1.77 57.71
C THR A 8 16.31 1.18 56.42
N SER A 9 17.62 1.31 56.24
CA SER A 9 18.46 0.55 55.32
C SER A 9 18.49 -0.93 55.70
N LEU A 10 18.27 -1.82 54.73
CA LEU A 10 18.76 -3.20 54.79
C LEU A 10 19.31 -3.59 53.41
N THR A 11 20.64 -3.65 53.36
CA THR A 11 21.44 -4.26 52.30
C THR A 11 21.21 -5.77 52.27
N ALA A 12 20.86 -6.31 51.12
CA ALA A 12 21.02 -7.74 50.82
C ALA A 12 21.73 -7.88 49.47
N LEU A 13 23.02 -8.23 49.54
CA LEU A 13 23.79 -8.79 48.44
C LEU A 13 23.15 -10.13 48.05
N CYS A 14 22.63 -10.23 46.84
CA CYS A 14 22.42 -11.52 46.17
C CYS A 14 23.31 -11.56 44.93
N VAL A 15 24.44 -12.26 45.07
CA VAL A 15 25.25 -12.73 43.95
C VAL A 15 24.45 -13.82 43.25
N ALA A 16 23.68 -13.45 42.22
CA ALA A 16 23.09 -14.40 41.31
C ALA A 16 24.05 -14.60 40.13
N SER A 17 24.70 -15.76 40.11
CA SER A 17 25.48 -16.28 39.00
C SER A 17 24.59 -16.40 37.76
N ALA A 18 24.47 -15.33 36.98
CA ALA A 18 23.85 -15.37 35.66
C ALA A 18 24.81 -16.07 34.70
N VAL A 19 24.77 -17.40 34.67
CA VAL A 19 25.23 -18.15 33.50
C VAL A 19 24.23 -17.81 32.40
N ALA A 20 24.57 -16.80 31.59
CA ALA A 20 23.85 -16.51 30.36
C ALA A 20 23.88 -17.77 29.49
N LYS A 21 22.77 -18.50 29.47
CA LYS A 21 22.51 -19.49 28.42
C LYS A 21 22.24 -18.72 27.14
N THR A 22 23.32 -18.30 26.49
CA THR A 22 23.30 -17.75 25.13
C THR A 22 23.08 -18.88 24.14
N THR A 23 21.98 -19.62 24.28
CA THR A 23 21.51 -20.56 23.26
C THR A 23 20.54 -19.80 22.36
N VAL A 24 21.06 -18.83 21.61
CA VAL A 24 20.40 -18.42 20.39
C VAL A 24 20.50 -19.62 19.46
N SER A 25 19.41 -20.39 19.41
CA SER A 25 19.32 -21.62 18.64
C SER A 25 19.60 -21.29 17.18
N VAL A 26 20.46 -22.07 16.51
CA VAL A 26 20.96 -21.85 15.14
C VAL A 26 19.85 -21.62 14.08
N ASN A 27 18.59 -21.98 14.39
CA ASN A 27 17.41 -21.71 13.56
C ASN A 27 16.82 -20.30 13.72
N GLN A 28 16.98 -19.65 14.88
CA GLN A 28 16.37 -18.36 15.26
C GLN A 28 16.85 -17.19 14.38
N ALA A 29 18.04 -17.30 13.79
CA ALA A 29 18.66 -16.27 12.95
C ALA A 29 18.21 -16.26 11.47
N THR A 30 17.64 -17.35 10.93
CA THR A 30 17.67 -17.60 9.46
C THR A 30 16.32 -17.62 8.75
N THR A 31 15.21 -17.55 9.47
CA THR A 31 13.89 -17.41 8.85
C THR A 31 13.16 -16.21 9.43
N PRO A 32 13.55 -14.98 9.07
CA PRO A 32 12.58 -13.90 9.10
C PRO A 32 11.40 -14.38 8.25
N GLU A 33 10.20 -14.42 8.81
CA GLU A 33 9.04 -14.14 7.97
C GLU A 33 9.35 -12.79 7.34
N SER A 34 9.55 -12.78 6.02
CA SER A 34 9.85 -11.55 5.31
C SER A 34 8.74 -10.57 5.65
N ILE A 35 9.11 -9.42 6.20
CA ILE A 35 8.25 -8.25 6.25
C ILE A 35 7.69 -8.13 4.83
N GLN A 36 6.36 -8.25 4.67
CA GLN A 36 5.73 -8.30 3.35
C GLN A 36 5.73 -6.89 2.73
N ASN A 37 6.92 -6.42 2.38
CA ASN A 37 7.17 -5.16 1.70
C ASN A 37 6.98 -5.31 0.18
N ILE A 38 6.02 -6.14 -0.24
CA ILE A 38 5.72 -6.41 -1.66
C ILE A 38 5.06 -5.20 -2.31
N ALA A 39 5.03 -5.18 -3.64
CA ALA A 39 4.22 -4.21 -4.37
C ALA A 39 2.72 -4.48 -4.12
N LEU A 40 2.01 -3.50 -3.56
CA LEU A 40 0.58 -3.61 -3.25
C LEU A 40 -0.25 -2.74 -4.21
N PRO A 41 -1.22 -3.32 -4.92
CA PRO A 41 -2.20 -2.57 -5.69
C PRO A 41 -3.08 -1.70 -4.79
N THR A 42 -3.64 -0.63 -5.37
CA THR A 42 -4.63 0.23 -4.70
C THR A 42 -5.99 0.10 -5.33
N ALA A 43 -7.04 0.38 -4.54
CA ALA A 43 -8.39 0.49 -5.08
C ALA A 43 -8.47 1.63 -6.11
N PRO A 44 -9.38 1.54 -7.11
CA PRO A 44 -9.70 2.66 -7.99
C PRO A 44 -10.09 3.89 -7.16
N LEU A 45 -9.77 5.08 -7.66
CA LEU A 45 -10.20 6.32 -7.02
C LEU A 45 -11.73 6.37 -7.01
N LYS A 46 -12.33 6.73 -5.86
CA LYS A 46 -13.75 7.10 -5.82
C LYS A 46 -13.95 8.34 -6.68
N THR A 47 -14.84 8.23 -7.66
CA THR A 47 -15.27 9.36 -8.50
C THR A 47 -16.27 10.21 -7.72
N VAL A 48 -16.10 11.52 -7.76
CA VAL A 48 -17.17 12.46 -7.37
C VAL A 48 -18.22 12.37 -8.48
N ASP A 49 -19.47 12.17 -8.12
CA ASP A 49 -20.55 12.10 -9.10
C ASP A 49 -20.82 13.51 -9.65
N ASP A 50 -20.31 13.75 -10.85
CA ASP A 50 -20.49 15.01 -11.58
C ASP A 50 -21.75 15.00 -12.45
N SER A 51 -22.56 13.93 -12.41
CA SER A 51 -23.70 13.80 -13.30
C SER A 51 -24.80 14.80 -12.93
N THR A 52 -24.92 15.84 -13.74
CA THR A 52 -26.18 16.58 -13.87
C THR A 52 -27.01 15.83 -14.90
N PRO A 53 -28.24 15.37 -14.58
CA PRO A 53 -29.09 14.72 -15.55
C PRO A 53 -29.49 15.74 -16.62
N SER A 54 -28.79 15.72 -17.74
CA SER A 54 -29.17 16.47 -18.94
C SER A 54 -29.64 15.46 -19.97
N ALA A 55 -30.95 15.51 -20.27
CA ALA A 55 -31.51 14.74 -21.38
C ALA A 55 -30.82 15.21 -22.66
N VAL A 56 -30.18 14.28 -23.38
CA VAL A 56 -29.62 14.53 -24.72
C VAL A 56 -30.80 14.88 -25.62
N GLN A 57 -31.02 16.16 -25.88
CA GLN A 57 -31.92 16.56 -26.95
C GLN A 57 -31.23 16.20 -28.27
N PRO A 58 -31.82 15.37 -29.13
CA PRO A 58 -31.24 15.07 -30.43
C PRO A 58 -31.10 16.37 -31.24
N LEU A 59 -29.99 16.54 -31.96
CA LEU A 59 -29.81 17.65 -32.89
C LEU A 59 -30.98 17.69 -33.87
N ARG A 60 -31.83 18.70 -33.74
CA ARG A 60 -32.90 19.01 -34.70
C ARG A 60 -32.52 20.17 -35.63
N VAL A 61 -31.22 20.34 -35.89
CA VAL A 61 -30.66 21.45 -36.67
C VAL A 61 -29.71 20.88 -37.71
N SER A 62 -29.83 21.32 -38.95
CA SER A 62 -28.96 20.85 -40.04
C SER A 62 -27.61 21.57 -40.03
N ARG A 63 -26.56 20.91 -40.53
CA ARG A 63 -25.23 21.52 -40.67
C ARG A 63 -25.25 22.81 -41.49
N ALA A 64 -26.11 22.89 -42.52
CA ALA A 64 -26.28 24.09 -43.33
C ALA A 64 -26.83 25.28 -42.53
N GLN A 65 -27.78 25.02 -41.61
CA GLN A 65 -28.31 26.05 -40.71
C GLN A 65 -27.26 26.55 -39.73
N LEU A 66 -26.43 25.64 -39.20
CA LEU A 66 -25.32 25.99 -38.31
C LEU A 66 -24.27 26.85 -39.01
N LEU A 67 -23.89 26.50 -40.25
CA LEU A 67 -22.92 27.27 -41.05
C LEU A 67 -23.43 28.65 -41.46
N ALA A 68 -24.74 28.83 -41.59
CA ALA A 68 -25.35 30.10 -41.98
C ALA A 68 -25.60 31.05 -40.80
N ASN A 69 -25.52 30.58 -39.55
CA ASN A 69 -25.90 31.35 -38.37
C ASN A 69 -24.86 31.21 -37.24
N PRO A 70 -23.96 32.21 -37.07
CA PRO A 70 -22.93 32.19 -36.02
C PRO A 70 -23.48 32.05 -34.60
N GLN A 71 -24.59 32.74 -34.28
CA GLN A 71 -25.20 32.70 -32.95
C GLN A 71 -25.76 31.31 -32.67
N LEU A 72 -26.41 30.69 -33.65
CA LEU A 72 -26.92 29.34 -33.52
C LEU A 72 -25.77 28.34 -33.27
N ALA A 73 -24.67 28.44 -34.02
CA ALA A 73 -23.50 27.60 -33.80
C ALA A 73 -22.90 27.79 -32.39
N GLN A 74 -22.86 29.02 -31.89
CA GLN A 74 -22.42 29.35 -30.54
C GLN A 74 -23.32 28.72 -29.47
N ASP A 75 -24.64 28.86 -29.60
CA ASP A 75 -25.61 28.34 -28.63
C ASP A 75 -25.54 26.81 -28.55
N TRP A 76 -25.42 26.15 -29.71
CA TRP A 76 -25.23 24.70 -29.77
C TRP A 76 -23.89 24.25 -29.21
N LEU A 77 -22.81 24.99 -29.46
CA LEU A 77 -21.50 24.68 -28.88
C LEU A 77 -21.56 24.80 -27.35
N ASN A 78 -22.17 25.85 -26.81
CA ASN A 78 -22.41 26.01 -25.37
C ASN A 78 -23.23 24.85 -24.78
N LEU A 79 -24.29 24.43 -25.48
CA LEU A 79 -25.10 23.28 -25.06
C LEU A 79 -24.28 21.98 -25.06
N ALA A 80 -23.47 21.74 -26.10
CA ALA A 80 -22.60 20.57 -26.19
C ALA A 80 -21.53 20.55 -25.08
N LEU A 81 -21.00 21.72 -24.72
CA LEU A 81 -20.07 21.91 -23.60
C LEU A 81 -20.75 21.61 -22.26
N GLN A 82 -21.96 22.11 -22.05
CA GLN A 82 -22.74 21.84 -20.84
C GLN A 82 -23.07 20.33 -20.71
N GLN A 83 -23.41 19.69 -21.82
CA GLN A 83 -23.66 18.24 -21.88
C GLN A 83 -22.39 17.39 -21.84
N ARG A 84 -21.21 18.03 -21.93
CA ARG A 84 -19.90 17.38 -22.01
C ARG A 84 -19.83 16.30 -23.11
N ASN A 85 -20.48 16.54 -24.25
CA ASN A 85 -20.50 15.60 -25.36
C ASN A 85 -19.31 15.87 -26.30
N ALA A 86 -18.26 15.05 -26.17
CA ALA A 86 -17.02 15.22 -26.93
C ALA A 86 -17.22 15.19 -28.45
N GLU A 87 -18.09 14.33 -28.96
CA GLU A 87 -18.36 14.23 -30.41
C GLU A 87 -18.99 15.53 -30.92
N LEU A 88 -20.04 16.01 -30.25
CA LEU A 88 -20.71 17.26 -30.62
C LEU A 88 -19.81 18.48 -30.47
N ILE A 89 -19.00 18.54 -29.41
CA ILE A 89 -18.05 19.65 -29.22
C ILE A 89 -17.07 19.69 -30.41
N ASN A 90 -16.52 18.55 -30.84
CA ASN A 90 -15.60 18.51 -31.99
C ASN A 90 -16.26 19.01 -33.28
N GLU A 91 -17.47 18.53 -33.58
CA GLU A 91 -18.21 18.94 -34.79
C GLU A 91 -18.55 20.44 -34.78
N LEU A 92 -19.11 20.93 -33.67
CA LEU A 92 -19.56 22.32 -33.54
C LEU A 92 -18.39 23.29 -33.44
N LEU A 93 -17.29 22.91 -32.79
CA LEU A 93 -16.08 23.71 -32.72
C LEU A 93 -15.45 23.89 -34.11
N ALA A 94 -15.45 22.86 -34.95
CA ALA A 94 -14.97 22.96 -36.32
C ALA A 94 -15.81 23.93 -37.17
N ILE A 95 -17.14 23.96 -36.96
CA ILE A 95 -18.04 24.93 -37.60
C ILE A 95 -17.79 26.33 -37.05
N TYR A 96 -17.75 26.50 -35.73
CA TYR A 96 -17.65 27.80 -35.07
C TYR A 96 -16.37 28.56 -35.48
N ARG A 97 -15.28 27.83 -35.73
CA ARG A 97 -14.00 28.39 -36.21
C ARG A 97 -14.06 29.05 -37.59
N THR A 98 -15.06 28.74 -38.42
CA THR A 98 -15.13 29.30 -39.78
C THR A 98 -15.66 30.73 -39.81
N PHE A 99 -16.27 31.19 -38.71
CA PHE A 99 -16.82 32.53 -38.62
C PHE A 99 -15.73 33.57 -38.36
N ALA A 100 -15.73 34.66 -39.13
CA ALA A 100 -14.72 35.72 -39.02
C ALA A 100 -14.72 36.46 -37.66
N GLN A 101 -15.86 36.47 -36.95
CA GLN A 101 -16.03 37.14 -35.64
C GLN A 101 -16.38 36.15 -34.53
N HIS A 102 -15.59 35.08 -34.39
CA HIS A 102 -15.75 34.11 -33.31
C HIS A 102 -15.14 34.59 -31.98
N ASP A 103 -15.68 34.15 -30.85
CA ASP A 103 -15.07 34.38 -29.54
C ASP A 103 -13.87 33.43 -29.32
N PRO A 104 -12.62 33.94 -29.21
CA PRO A 104 -11.46 33.10 -28.96
C PRO A 104 -11.50 32.38 -27.60
N ILE A 105 -12.18 32.94 -26.60
CA ILE A 105 -12.31 32.31 -25.27
C ILE A 105 -13.17 31.04 -25.38
N LEU A 106 -14.28 31.09 -26.12
CA LEU A 106 -15.14 29.92 -26.32
C LEU A 106 -14.39 28.78 -27.02
N ILE A 107 -13.53 29.10 -28.00
CA ILE A 107 -12.68 28.10 -28.66
C ILE A 107 -11.74 27.45 -27.66
N GLN A 108 -11.01 28.25 -26.86
CA GLN A 108 -10.09 27.73 -25.85
C GLN A 108 -10.81 26.91 -24.79
N PHE A 109 -12.01 27.34 -24.37
CA PHE A 109 -12.81 26.63 -23.39
C PHE A 109 -13.29 25.28 -23.93
N ALA A 110 -13.66 25.21 -25.21
CA ALA A 110 -14.00 23.94 -25.86
C ALA A 110 -12.79 22.99 -25.96
N GLU A 111 -11.62 23.50 -26.36
CA GLU A 111 -10.37 22.71 -26.39
C GLU A 111 -9.98 22.20 -25.00
N ALA A 112 -10.07 23.04 -23.97
CA ALA A 112 -9.80 22.67 -22.59
C ALA A 112 -10.77 21.58 -22.09
N THR A 113 -12.05 21.70 -22.44
CA THR A 113 -13.09 20.73 -22.09
C THR A 113 -12.85 19.38 -22.78
N LEU A 114 -12.46 19.39 -24.06
CA LEU A 114 -12.08 18.18 -24.80
C LEU A 114 -10.87 17.49 -24.19
N ALA A 115 -9.82 18.26 -23.81
CA ALA A 115 -8.65 17.72 -23.13
C ALA A 115 -9.04 17.08 -21.78
N GLN A 116 -9.89 17.74 -21.00
CA GLN A 116 -10.39 17.22 -19.72
C GLN A 116 -11.22 15.95 -19.90
N LEU A 117 -12.06 15.86 -20.94
CA LEU A 117 -12.84 14.66 -21.29
C LEU A 117 -11.95 13.50 -21.76
N ALA A 118 -10.86 13.81 -22.45
CA ALA A 118 -9.82 12.85 -22.80
C ALA A 118 -8.91 12.46 -21.62
N GLN A 119 -9.15 13.01 -20.42
CA GLN A 119 -8.32 12.86 -19.21
C GLN A 119 -6.88 13.37 -19.36
N ASP A 120 -6.63 14.22 -20.35
CA ASP A 120 -5.39 15.01 -20.47
C ASP A 120 -5.50 16.25 -19.58
N TYR A 121 -5.48 16.01 -18.26
CA TYR A 121 -5.58 17.07 -17.27
C TYR A 121 -4.44 18.09 -17.35
N PRO A 122 -3.17 17.73 -17.62
CA PRO A 122 -2.11 18.72 -17.81
C PRO A 122 -2.44 19.73 -18.91
N LEU A 123 -2.92 19.28 -20.07
CA LEU A 123 -3.33 20.17 -21.16
C LEU A 123 -4.54 21.02 -20.77
N ALA A 124 -5.58 20.40 -20.19
CA ALA A 124 -6.77 21.11 -19.73
C ALA A 124 -6.43 22.22 -18.72
N ILE A 125 -5.56 21.93 -17.74
CA ILE A 125 -5.09 22.88 -16.73
C ILE A 125 -4.37 24.07 -17.39
N SER A 126 -3.50 23.82 -18.38
CA SER A 126 -2.82 24.90 -19.11
C SER A 126 -3.82 25.82 -19.79
N ARG A 127 -4.77 25.25 -20.55
CA ARG A 127 -5.77 26.02 -21.28
C ARG A 127 -6.72 26.80 -20.38
N PHE A 128 -7.22 26.20 -19.30
CA PHE A 128 -8.07 26.93 -18.36
C PHE A 128 -7.32 28.06 -17.64
N ARG A 129 -6.01 27.90 -17.36
CA ARG A 129 -5.18 28.98 -16.82
C ARG A 129 -4.98 30.12 -17.82
N GLU A 130 -4.76 29.81 -19.10
CA GLU A 130 -4.67 30.80 -20.19
C GLU A 130 -5.95 31.65 -20.26
N ILE A 131 -7.13 31.01 -20.22
CA ILE A 131 -8.42 31.72 -20.23
C ILE A 131 -8.56 32.64 -19.01
N LEU A 132 -8.26 32.14 -17.80
CA LEU A 132 -8.39 32.93 -16.56
C LEU A 132 -7.32 34.02 -16.41
N ALA A 133 -6.21 33.93 -17.13
CA ALA A 133 -5.21 35.00 -17.19
C ALA A 133 -5.73 36.20 -17.99
N VAL A 134 -6.57 35.96 -19.01
CA VAL A 134 -7.23 37.01 -19.79
C VAL A 134 -8.47 37.53 -19.08
N ASN A 135 -9.32 36.64 -18.58
CA ASN A 135 -10.55 37.00 -17.88
C ASN A 135 -10.69 36.22 -16.55
N PRO A 136 -10.23 36.81 -15.43
CA PRO A 136 -10.20 36.13 -14.15
C PRO A 136 -11.60 35.93 -13.53
N ASP A 137 -12.63 36.66 -13.98
CA ASP A 137 -13.95 36.61 -13.33
C ASP A 137 -14.86 35.49 -13.88
N LEU A 138 -14.36 34.70 -14.85
CA LEU A 138 -15.08 33.55 -15.42
C LEU A 138 -15.18 32.38 -14.45
N ASN A 139 -16.15 32.44 -13.53
CA ASN A 139 -16.34 31.42 -12.51
C ASN A 139 -16.56 29.99 -13.07
N PRO A 140 -17.33 29.77 -14.15
CA PRO A 140 -17.47 28.44 -14.75
C PRO A 140 -16.13 27.82 -15.18
N VAL A 141 -15.24 28.62 -15.78
CA VAL A 141 -13.89 28.20 -16.17
C VAL A 141 -13.04 27.87 -14.94
N ARG A 142 -13.18 28.66 -13.86
CA ARG A 142 -12.50 28.41 -12.58
C ARG A 142 -12.89 27.07 -11.96
N ILE A 143 -14.16 26.70 -12.04
CA ILE A 143 -14.65 25.41 -11.54
C ILE A 143 -14.06 24.26 -12.36
N GLU A 144 -14.04 24.36 -13.70
CA GLU A 144 -13.45 23.31 -14.55
C GLU A 144 -11.92 23.20 -14.39
N LEU A 145 -11.22 24.32 -14.14
CA LEU A 145 -9.83 24.31 -13.71
C LEU A 145 -9.66 23.55 -12.39
N ALA A 146 -10.49 23.86 -11.38
CA ALA A 146 -10.41 23.24 -10.06
C ALA A 146 -10.63 21.72 -10.13
N LYS A 147 -11.60 21.28 -10.93
CA LYS A 147 -11.85 19.86 -11.22
C LYS A 147 -10.65 19.19 -11.89
N SER A 148 -10.07 19.84 -12.91
CA SER A 148 -8.90 19.30 -13.60
C SER A 148 -7.70 19.16 -12.66
N LEU A 149 -7.44 20.17 -11.81
CA LEU A 149 -6.41 20.12 -10.76
C LEU A 149 -6.67 18.99 -9.75
N PHE A 150 -7.93 18.77 -9.35
CA PHE A 150 -8.31 17.70 -8.42
C PHE A 150 -8.03 16.29 -8.97
N HIS A 151 -8.32 16.08 -10.26
CA HIS A 151 -8.05 14.81 -10.92
C HIS A 151 -6.56 14.59 -11.18
N ASP A 152 -5.83 15.65 -11.53
CA ASP A 152 -4.37 15.61 -11.71
C ASP A 152 -3.58 15.49 -10.40
N ARG A 153 -4.26 15.51 -9.25
CA ARG A 153 -3.66 15.45 -7.90
C ARG A 153 -2.85 16.69 -7.55
N GLN A 154 -3.24 17.86 -8.07
CA GLN A 154 -2.74 19.16 -7.60
C GLN A 154 -3.62 19.67 -6.46
N ASP A 155 -3.66 18.92 -5.35
CA ASP A 155 -4.71 19.03 -4.32
C ASP A 155 -4.80 20.43 -3.67
N ASN A 156 -3.67 21.07 -3.33
CA ASN A 156 -3.71 22.42 -2.75
C ASN A 156 -4.24 23.45 -3.77
N ALA A 157 -3.76 23.39 -5.01
CA ALA A 157 -4.19 24.30 -6.06
C ALA A 157 -5.67 24.11 -6.41
N ALA A 158 -6.15 22.86 -6.45
CA ALA A 158 -7.56 22.54 -6.65
C ALA A 158 -8.43 23.17 -5.57
N ARG A 159 -8.07 22.97 -4.29
CA ARG A 159 -8.77 23.56 -3.14
C ARG A 159 -8.84 25.08 -3.26
N ASP A 160 -7.71 25.72 -3.54
CA ASP A 160 -7.65 27.18 -3.64
C ASP A 160 -8.55 27.73 -4.76
N GLN A 161 -8.67 27.02 -5.89
CA GLN A 161 -9.59 27.41 -6.97
C GLN A 161 -11.05 27.13 -6.62
N PHE A 162 -11.35 26.02 -5.94
CA PHE A 162 -12.70 25.72 -5.46
C PHE A 162 -13.20 26.75 -4.44
N GLU A 163 -12.38 27.11 -3.45
CA GLU A 163 -12.74 28.15 -2.46
C GLU A 163 -12.98 29.51 -3.13
N LYS A 164 -12.09 29.91 -4.06
CA LYS A 164 -12.30 31.12 -4.87
C LYS A 164 -13.60 31.05 -5.66
N ALA A 165 -13.89 29.92 -6.30
CA ALA A 165 -15.10 29.73 -7.08
C ALA A 165 -16.38 29.79 -6.23
N LYS A 166 -16.32 29.26 -5.01
CA LYS A 166 -17.41 29.30 -4.02
C LYS A 166 -17.67 30.71 -3.50
N SER A 167 -16.63 31.55 -3.38
CA SER A 167 -16.74 32.93 -2.92
C SER A 167 -17.26 33.94 -3.96
N ALA A 168 -17.48 33.51 -5.21
CA ALA A 168 -17.98 34.39 -6.26
C ALA A 168 -19.40 34.88 -5.97
N VAL A 169 -19.81 36.00 -6.57
CA VAL A 169 -21.16 36.55 -6.39
C VAL A 169 -22.20 35.63 -7.02
N ALA A 170 -23.31 35.41 -6.31
CA ALA A 170 -24.50 34.71 -6.81
C ALA A 170 -24.25 33.28 -7.37
N VAL A 171 -23.36 32.50 -6.75
CA VAL A 171 -23.16 31.08 -7.13
C VAL A 171 -24.43 30.27 -6.85
N PRO A 172 -25.00 29.57 -7.85
CA PRO A 172 -26.20 28.76 -7.65
C PRO A 172 -25.99 27.65 -6.59
N ALA A 173 -27.00 27.41 -5.75
CA ALA A 173 -26.92 26.40 -4.68
C ALA A 173 -26.48 24.98 -5.14
N PRO A 174 -26.89 24.46 -6.32
CA PRO A 174 -26.37 23.19 -6.83
C PRO A 174 -24.85 23.20 -7.07
N VAL A 175 -24.30 24.32 -7.55
CA VAL A 175 -22.87 24.48 -7.80
C VAL A 175 -22.11 24.55 -6.48
N VAL A 176 -22.65 25.23 -5.47
CA VAL A 176 -22.05 25.24 -4.12
C VAL A 176 -21.93 23.82 -3.56
N ARG A 177 -23.00 23.01 -3.65
CA ARG A 177 -22.96 21.60 -3.21
C ARG A 177 -21.94 20.75 -3.97
N LEU A 178 -21.79 20.98 -5.27
CA LEU A 178 -20.75 20.33 -6.07
C LEU A 178 -19.35 20.71 -5.57
N ILE A 179 -19.10 22.00 -5.36
CA ILE A 179 -17.81 22.47 -4.85
C ILE A 179 -17.53 21.87 -3.46
N ASP A 180 -18.52 21.84 -2.58
CA ASP A 180 -18.39 21.26 -1.24
C ASP A 180 -18.03 19.77 -1.29
N SER A 181 -18.60 18.99 -2.21
CA SER A 181 -18.24 17.57 -2.35
C SER A 181 -16.78 17.36 -2.77
N TYR A 182 -16.24 18.24 -3.62
CA TYR A 182 -14.82 18.26 -3.98
C TYR A 182 -13.93 18.69 -2.83
N LEU A 183 -14.32 19.73 -2.08
CA LEU A 183 -13.58 20.21 -0.90
C LEU A 183 -13.54 19.14 0.20
N ASP A 184 -14.65 18.43 0.46
CA ASP A 184 -14.72 17.32 1.39
C ASP A 184 -13.82 16.15 0.95
N ALA A 185 -13.83 15.81 -0.34
CA ALA A 185 -12.94 14.79 -0.89
C ALA A 185 -11.46 15.18 -0.75
N LEU A 186 -11.11 16.47 -0.97
CA LEU A 186 -9.77 16.99 -0.74
C LEU A 186 -9.38 16.94 0.74
N GLN A 187 -10.30 17.27 1.64
CA GLN A 187 -10.06 17.21 3.08
C GLN A 187 -9.79 15.78 3.54
N GLN A 188 -10.57 14.80 3.06
CA GLN A 188 -10.33 13.38 3.34
C GLN A 188 -8.96 12.91 2.81
N ARG A 189 -8.61 13.27 1.56
CA ARG A 189 -7.32 12.93 0.95
C ARG A 189 -6.11 13.52 1.69
N ARG A 190 -6.26 14.70 2.30
CA ARG A 190 -5.20 15.41 3.04
C ARG A 190 -5.04 14.94 4.48
N GLY A 191 -5.97 14.13 4.99
CA GLY A 191 -5.94 13.60 6.34
C GLY A 191 -4.84 12.56 6.54
N TRP A 192 -4.58 12.24 7.82
CA TRP A 192 -3.79 11.07 8.16
C TRP A 192 -4.58 9.80 7.81
N GLN A 193 -3.95 8.91 7.06
CA GLN A 193 -4.48 7.57 6.82
C GLN A 193 -3.91 6.66 7.90
N SER A 194 -4.78 5.90 8.57
CA SER A 194 -4.31 4.96 9.60
C SER A 194 -5.01 3.62 9.48
N SER A 195 -4.26 2.56 9.80
CA SER A 195 -4.83 1.22 9.90
C SER A 195 -4.35 0.54 11.16
N PHE A 196 -5.24 -0.23 11.77
CA PHE A 196 -4.94 -1.06 12.93
C PHE A 196 -5.54 -2.45 12.73
N SER A 197 -4.79 -3.48 13.08
CA SER A 197 -5.32 -4.83 13.22
C SER A 197 -4.75 -5.52 14.44
N ALA A 198 -5.54 -6.39 15.06
CA ALA A 198 -5.07 -7.27 16.11
C ALA A 198 -5.82 -8.60 16.11
N TYR A 199 -5.14 -9.67 16.52
CA TYR A 199 -5.75 -10.99 16.69
C TYR A 199 -5.00 -11.88 17.66
N TYR A 200 -5.75 -12.79 18.28
CA TYR A 200 -5.23 -13.93 19.02
C TYR A 200 -4.46 -14.85 18.08
N LEU A 201 -3.24 -15.22 18.44
CA LEU A 201 -2.41 -16.19 17.72
C LEU A 201 -2.20 -17.43 18.57
N ARG A 202 -2.38 -18.59 17.95
CA ARG A 202 -1.85 -19.87 18.41
C ARG A 202 -0.90 -20.40 17.35
N ASP A 203 0.39 -20.35 17.63
CA ASP A 203 1.42 -20.97 16.80
C ASP A 203 1.77 -22.34 17.39
N SER A 204 1.80 -23.37 16.56
CA SER A 204 2.17 -24.73 16.99
C SER A 204 3.65 -25.03 16.74
N ASN A 205 4.37 -24.12 16.08
CA ASN A 205 5.77 -24.27 15.73
C ASN A 205 6.44 -22.90 15.62
N VAL A 206 6.48 -22.16 16.73
CA VAL A 206 6.98 -20.78 16.80
C VAL A 206 8.46 -20.68 16.41
N ASN A 207 9.22 -21.75 16.66
CA ASN A 207 10.64 -21.85 16.36
C ASN A 207 10.95 -22.38 14.94
N ASN A 208 9.92 -22.59 14.11
CA ASN A 208 10.03 -22.96 12.68
C ASN A 208 10.97 -24.16 12.41
N THR A 209 10.89 -25.21 13.24
CA THR A 209 11.78 -26.38 13.17
C THR A 209 11.03 -27.64 12.72
N SER A 210 11.79 -28.64 12.28
CA SER A 210 11.28 -29.98 11.97
C SER A 210 11.02 -30.79 13.24
N SER A 211 9.98 -31.62 13.24
CA SER A 211 9.67 -32.57 14.32
C SER A 211 10.57 -33.81 14.33
N LYS A 212 11.44 -33.99 13.33
CA LYS A 212 12.42 -35.09 13.33
C LYS A 212 13.46 -34.89 14.44
N ARG A 213 13.71 -35.94 15.22
CA ARG A 213 14.68 -35.95 16.33
C ARG A 213 16.12 -36.12 15.83
N GLU A 214 16.35 -37.04 14.90
CA GLU A 214 17.68 -37.26 14.32
C GLU A 214 18.09 -36.08 13.44
N ILE A 215 19.35 -35.63 13.54
CA ILE A 215 19.89 -34.53 12.75
C ILE A 215 20.60 -35.11 11.52
N GLU A 216 19.91 -35.08 10.39
CA GLU A 216 20.35 -35.64 9.10
C GLU A 216 21.04 -37.01 9.31
N ASN A 217 22.22 -37.23 8.73
CA ASN A 217 23.01 -38.44 8.92
C ASN A 217 24.23 -38.18 9.83
N THR A 218 24.10 -37.26 10.79
CA THR A 218 25.23 -36.82 11.63
C THR A 218 25.43 -37.67 12.88
N GLY A 219 24.47 -38.52 13.24
CA GLY A 219 24.44 -39.26 14.50
C GLY A 219 24.00 -38.45 15.72
N PHE A 220 23.83 -37.12 15.58
CA PHE A 220 23.31 -36.27 16.65
C PHE A 220 21.78 -36.32 16.73
N VAL A 221 21.25 -36.20 17.94
CA VAL A 221 19.83 -36.15 18.23
C VAL A 221 19.49 -34.79 18.84
N LYS A 222 18.38 -34.20 18.40
CA LYS A 222 17.83 -32.96 18.93
C LYS A 222 17.34 -33.15 20.36
N ASP A 223 17.70 -32.18 21.19
CA ASP A 223 17.03 -31.94 22.46
C ASP A 223 15.59 -31.45 22.23
N ASP A 224 14.72 -31.59 23.23
CA ASP A 224 13.33 -31.16 23.16
C ASP A 224 13.18 -29.65 22.87
N SER A 225 14.15 -28.83 23.30
CA SER A 225 14.22 -27.41 22.94
C SER A 225 14.35 -27.14 21.43
N MET A 226 14.87 -28.10 20.65
CA MET A 226 15.03 -27.98 19.19
C MET A 226 13.86 -28.56 18.38
N LEU A 227 12.86 -29.14 19.07
CA LEU A 227 11.62 -29.63 18.47
C LEU A 227 10.57 -28.51 18.39
N PRO A 228 9.48 -28.69 17.60
CA PRO A 228 8.44 -27.69 17.47
C PRO A 228 7.87 -27.27 18.81
N GLN A 229 7.89 -25.96 19.07
CA GLN A 229 7.33 -25.36 20.28
C GLN A 229 6.04 -24.63 19.94
N SER A 230 5.00 -24.82 20.76
CA SER A 230 3.79 -24.01 20.67
C SER A 230 3.96 -22.70 21.43
N ALA A 231 3.27 -21.67 20.97
CA ALA A 231 3.15 -20.40 21.67
C ALA A 231 1.79 -19.77 21.40
N HIS A 232 1.27 -19.07 22.40
CA HIS A 232 0.00 -18.36 22.33
C HIS A 232 0.23 -16.89 22.62
N GLY A 233 -0.43 -16.02 21.86
CA GLY A 233 -0.09 -14.62 21.87
C GLY A 233 -1.07 -13.73 21.15
N ILE A 234 -0.62 -12.51 20.91
CA ILE A 234 -1.31 -11.50 20.12
C ILE A 234 -0.40 -11.07 18.98
N VAL A 235 -1.00 -10.94 17.80
CA VAL A 235 -0.40 -10.20 16.69
C VAL A 235 -1.13 -8.88 16.56
N TYR A 236 -0.39 -7.81 16.34
CA TYR A 236 -0.94 -6.50 16.05
C TYR A 236 -0.15 -5.80 14.95
N SER A 237 -0.85 -4.98 14.17
CA SER A 237 -0.26 -4.11 13.17
C SER A 237 -0.87 -2.71 13.28
N PHE A 238 -0.04 -1.70 13.10
CA PHE A 238 -0.46 -0.31 13.05
C PHE A 238 0.28 0.39 11.90
N SER A 239 -0.45 1.14 11.08
CA SER A 239 0.15 2.05 10.10
C SER A 239 -0.43 3.44 10.26
N LEU A 240 0.40 4.45 10.05
CA LEU A 240 0.00 5.85 10.03
C LEU A 240 0.81 6.57 8.96
N GLU A 241 0.14 7.14 7.96
CA GLU A 241 0.80 7.82 6.85
C GLU A 241 0.07 9.09 6.42
N ARG A 242 0.80 10.00 5.80
CA ARG A 242 0.26 11.21 5.19
C ARG A 242 1.16 11.72 4.08
N ASP A 243 0.53 12.15 2.99
CA ASP A 243 1.18 12.86 1.90
C ASP A 243 0.83 14.35 1.96
N PHE A 244 1.82 15.19 2.19
CA PHE A 244 1.69 16.64 2.20
C PHE A 244 1.93 17.19 0.79
N ASN A 245 0.88 17.69 0.15
CA ASN A 245 1.01 18.34 -1.15
C ASN A 245 1.88 19.59 -1.02
N LEU A 246 3.00 19.65 -1.75
CA LEU A 246 3.95 20.76 -1.71
C LEU A 246 3.62 21.77 -2.81
N VAL A 247 3.70 21.33 -4.06
CA VAL A 247 3.43 22.12 -5.26
C VAL A 247 2.97 21.19 -6.36
N SER A 248 1.99 21.61 -7.16
CA SER A 248 1.38 20.79 -8.21
C SER A 248 1.10 19.37 -7.70
N ALA A 249 1.51 18.31 -8.41
CA ALA A 249 1.27 16.93 -7.99
C ALA A 249 2.45 16.30 -7.22
N HIS A 250 3.31 17.13 -6.59
CA HIS A 250 4.45 16.72 -5.79
C HIS A 250 4.12 16.74 -4.29
N TYR A 251 4.51 15.68 -3.59
CA TYR A 251 4.17 15.47 -2.18
C TYR A 251 5.39 15.06 -1.36
N LEU A 252 5.44 15.53 -0.12
CA LEU A 252 6.26 14.95 0.94
C LEU A 252 5.47 13.82 1.60
N HIS A 253 6.04 12.62 1.63
CA HIS A 253 5.48 11.45 2.29
C HIS A 253 6.07 11.28 3.68
N VAL A 254 5.22 11.10 4.69
CA VAL A 254 5.60 10.72 6.05
C VAL A 254 4.78 9.50 6.43
N GLY A 255 5.43 8.42 6.87
CA GLY A 255 4.76 7.18 7.21
C GLY A 255 5.45 6.41 8.32
N THR A 256 4.70 5.67 9.12
CA THR A 256 5.24 4.68 10.05
C THR A 256 4.39 3.42 10.06
N GLU A 257 5.06 2.28 10.16
CA GLU A 257 4.50 0.94 10.18
C GLU A 257 5.05 0.22 11.42
N LEU A 258 4.17 -0.25 12.28
CA LEU A 258 4.49 -1.06 13.45
C LEU A 258 3.81 -2.42 13.28
N PHE A 259 4.54 -3.48 13.58
CA PHE A 259 4.00 -4.83 13.66
C PHE A 259 4.64 -5.52 14.85
N GLY A 260 3.83 -6.30 15.57
CA GLY A 260 4.31 -7.08 16.71
C GLY A 260 3.63 -8.42 16.82
N LYS A 261 4.40 -9.42 17.23
CA LYS A 261 3.94 -10.68 17.78
C LYS A 261 4.45 -10.76 19.22
N ASN A 262 3.54 -10.83 20.18
CA ASN A 262 3.90 -11.02 21.58
C ASN A 262 3.20 -12.27 22.11
N PHE A 263 3.96 -13.17 22.70
CA PHE A 263 3.49 -14.41 23.29
C PHE A 263 3.33 -14.26 24.79
N TRP A 264 2.52 -15.09 25.43
CA TRP A 264 2.33 -15.11 26.89
C TRP A 264 3.12 -16.22 27.56
N ASP A 265 3.41 -17.28 26.80
CA ASP A 265 4.01 -18.53 27.26
C ASP A 265 5.37 -18.81 26.60
N ASN A 266 5.80 -18.00 25.62
CA ASN A 266 7.07 -18.20 24.92
C ASN A 266 7.70 -16.88 24.41
N HIS A 267 8.08 -16.01 25.35
CA HIS A 267 8.59 -14.66 25.08
C HIS A 267 9.92 -14.61 24.30
N ASP A 268 10.69 -15.70 24.25
CA ASP A 268 11.92 -15.78 23.46
C ASP A 268 11.69 -15.59 21.95
N TYR A 269 10.43 -15.72 21.51
CA TYR A 269 10.00 -15.55 20.13
C TYR A 269 9.19 -14.27 19.88
N ASP A 270 9.03 -13.41 20.89
CA ASP A 270 8.41 -12.08 20.69
C ASP A 270 9.16 -11.36 19.56
N ASP A 271 8.42 -10.81 18.60
CA ASP A 271 8.99 -10.22 17.38
C ASP A 271 8.25 -8.93 17.03
N ILE A 272 8.93 -7.80 17.18
CA ILE A 272 8.36 -6.48 16.97
C ILE A 272 9.26 -5.71 16.03
N TYR A 273 8.70 -5.07 15.01
CA TYR A 273 9.44 -4.10 14.21
C TYR A 273 8.63 -2.82 14.01
N ASN A 274 9.35 -1.71 13.98
CA ASN A 274 8.84 -0.43 13.53
C ASN A 274 9.67 0.05 12.35
N ARG A 275 9.00 0.59 11.34
CA ARG A 275 9.61 1.17 10.15
C ARG A 275 9.01 2.54 9.90
N THR A 276 9.86 3.53 9.70
CA THR A 276 9.45 4.92 9.48
C THR A 276 10.04 5.44 8.18
N TYR A 277 9.22 6.15 7.41
CA TYR A 277 9.53 6.69 6.09
C TYR A 277 9.44 8.21 6.11
N LEU A 278 10.39 8.85 5.43
CA LEU A 278 10.36 10.26 5.09
C LEU A 278 10.82 10.39 3.65
N GLY A 279 9.88 10.56 2.73
CA GLY A 279 10.14 10.41 1.32
C GLY A 279 9.38 11.39 0.43
N TYR A 280 9.52 11.20 -0.86
CA TYR A 280 8.86 12.01 -1.87
C TYR A 280 7.88 11.13 -2.65
N THR A 281 6.72 11.69 -2.99
CA THR A 281 5.71 11.04 -3.83
C THR A 281 5.22 12.01 -4.91
N HIS A 282 5.20 11.55 -6.15
CA HIS A 282 4.50 12.25 -7.24
C HIS A 282 3.24 11.48 -7.60
N LYS A 283 2.15 12.19 -7.87
CA LYS A 283 0.85 11.59 -8.22
C LYS A 283 0.33 12.17 -9.52
N SER A 284 -0.64 11.49 -10.11
CA SER A 284 -1.43 11.93 -11.25
C SER A 284 -2.77 11.18 -11.20
N ALA A 285 -3.63 11.39 -12.20
CA ALA A 285 -4.89 10.67 -12.29
C ALA A 285 -4.73 9.14 -12.39
N VAL A 286 -3.69 8.66 -13.06
CA VAL A 286 -3.54 7.23 -13.41
C VAL A 286 -2.30 6.56 -12.80
N GLN A 287 -1.31 7.34 -12.35
CA GLN A 287 -0.06 6.80 -11.83
C GLN A 287 0.48 7.57 -10.63
N SER A 288 1.26 6.87 -9.82
CA SER A 288 2.06 7.44 -8.74
C SER A 288 3.43 6.80 -8.69
N TRP A 289 4.43 7.57 -8.29
CA TRP A 289 5.74 7.04 -7.95
C TRP A 289 6.27 7.67 -6.67
N SER A 290 7.00 6.90 -5.89
CA SER A 290 7.52 7.31 -4.59
C SER A 290 8.97 6.87 -4.43
N ILE A 291 9.76 7.69 -3.75
CA ILE A 291 11.10 7.36 -3.26
C ILE A 291 11.10 7.60 -1.75
N LEU A 292 11.28 6.52 -0.99
CA LEU A 292 11.03 6.43 0.43
C LEU A 292 12.29 5.93 1.15
N PRO A 293 13.20 6.84 1.53
CA PRO A 293 14.17 6.57 2.58
C PRO A 293 13.47 6.11 3.85
N PHE A 294 14.07 5.14 4.54
CA PHE A 294 13.49 4.60 5.75
C PHE A 294 14.53 4.20 6.79
N TYR A 295 14.08 4.19 8.04
CA TYR A 295 14.74 3.54 9.17
C TYR A 295 13.81 2.47 9.73
N GLU A 296 14.34 1.27 9.94
CA GLU A 296 13.67 0.14 10.56
C GLU A 296 14.41 -0.26 11.84
N LYS A 297 13.66 -0.52 12.90
CA LYS A 297 14.16 -1.09 14.15
C LYS A 297 13.36 -2.34 14.47
N ARG A 298 14.05 -3.43 14.78
CA ARG A 298 13.43 -4.71 15.16
C ARG A 298 13.93 -5.17 16.52
N TRP A 299 13.01 -5.62 17.35
CA TRP A 299 13.22 -6.28 18.61
C TRP A 299 12.80 -7.74 18.48
N TYR A 300 13.58 -8.63 19.09
CA TYR A 300 13.32 -10.06 19.09
C TYR A 300 13.65 -10.62 20.47
N GLY A 301 12.79 -11.47 21.03
CA GLY A 301 12.99 -12.02 22.38
C GLY A 301 13.13 -10.93 23.46
N ASN A 302 12.38 -9.83 23.32
CA ASN A 302 12.48 -8.62 24.16
C ASN A 302 13.84 -7.90 24.14
N GLN A 303 14.70 -8.19 23.16
CA GLN A 303 16.01 -7.56 23.00
C GLN A 303 16.12 -6.80 21.67
N SER A 304 17.02 -5.82 21.60
CA SER A 304 17.34 -5.12 20.35
C SER A 304 17.98 -6.09 19.36
N TYR A 305 17.27 -6.48 18.31
CA TYR A 305 17.75 -7.51 17.39
C TYR A 305 18.57 -6.94 16.22
N LYS A 306 17.96 -6.01 15.49
CA LYS A 306 18.62 -5.32 14.37
C LYS A 306 18.06 -3.92 14.14
N TRP A 307 18.80 -3.13 13.39
CA TRP A 307 18.26 -1.98 12.68
C TRP A 307 18.60 -2.07 11.20
N ALA A 308 17.82 -1.40 10.37
CA ALA A 308 18.08 -1.29 8.94
C ALA A 308 17.81 0.14 8.44
N ASN A 309 18.64 0.60 7.53
CA ASN A 309 18.45 1.86 6.82
C ASN A 309 18.45 1.56 5.33
N GLY A 310 17.58 2.22 4.57
CA GLY A 310 17.53 1.97 3.15
C GLY A 310 16.66 2.95 2.40
N VAL A 311 16.48 2.65 1.12
CA VAL A 311 15.59 3.39 0.23
C VAL A 311 14.68 2.39 -0.47
N ARG A 312 13.40 2.72 -0.50
CA ARG A 312 12.37 2.00 -1.21
C ARG A 312 11.81 2.88 -2.32
N SER A 313 11.66 2.35 -3.53
CA SER A 313 10.98 3.02 -4.63
C SER A 313 9.71 2.26 -4.96
N GLU A 314 8.60 2.97 -5.14
CA GLU A 314 7.32 2.38 -5.52
C GLU A 314 6.80 3.04 -6.79
N TYR A 315 6.20 2.25 -7.68
CA TYR A 315 5.51 2.77 -8.85
C TYR A 315 4.22 2.02 -9.06
N ARG A 316 3.13 2.76 -9.31
CA ARG A 316 1.79 2.20 -9.54
C ARG A 316 1.18 2.92 -10.74
N ARG A 317 0.54 2.17 -11.63
CA ARG A 317 -0.17 2.72 -12.79
C ARG A 317 -1.40 1.91 -13.16
N TRP A 318 -2.53 2.58 -13.29
CA TRP A 318 -3.69 2.08 -14.01
C TRP A 318 -3.40 2.11 -15.52
N LEU A 319 -3.42 0.94 -16.15
CA LEU A 319 -3.28 0.81 -17.60
C LEU A 319 -4.61 1.10 -18.30
N ASN A 320 -5.71 0.78 -17.64
CA ASN A 320 -7.09 1.12 -17.96
C ASN A 320 -7.95 0.89 -16.69
N VAL A 321 -9.27 0.97 -16.80
CA VAL A 321 -10.20 0.80 -15.66
C VAL A 321 -10.19 -0.60 -15.03
N ASN A 322 -9.65 -1.62 -15.72
CA ASN A 322 -9.61 -3.00 -15.26
C ASN A 322 -8.22 -3.48 -14.84
N TRP A 323 -7.14 -2.85 -15.31
CA TRP A 323 -5.77 -3.33 -15.11
C TRP A 323 -4.90 -2.31 -14.39
N GLN A 324 -4.23 -2.75 -13.33
CA GLN A 324 -3.23 -1.96 -12.60
C GLN A 324 -1.93 -2.74 -12.47
N ILE A 325 -0.81 -2.08 -12.73
CA ILE A 325 0.52 -2.59 -12.39
C ILE A 325 1.06 -1.85 -11.16
N SER A 326 1.62 -2.60 -10.22
CA SER A 326 2.32 -2.09 -9.04
C SER A 326 3.71 -2.70 -8.96
N THR A 327 4.71 -1.90 -8.64
CA THR A 327 6.11 -2.34 -8.51
C THR A 327 6.75 -1.72 -7.27
N ALA A 328 7.68 -2.45 -6.67
CA ALA A 328 8.47 -1.99 -5.54
C ALA A 328 9.92 -2.48 -5.68
N LEU A 329 10.86 -1.57 -5.50
CA LEU A 329 12.29 -1.84 -5.41
C LEU A 329 12.80 -1.39 -4.05
N GLU A 330 13.65 -2.16 -3.40
CA GLU A 330 14.20 -1.81 -2.09
C GLU A 330 15.67 -2.19 -2.00
N HIS A 331 16.45 -1.33 -1.36
CA HIS A 331 17.79 -1.65 -0.91
C HIS A 331 17.97 -1.18 0.53
N ALA A 332 18.49 -2.05 1.39
CA ALA A 332 18.69 -1.78 2.80
C ALA A 332 20.05 -2.30 3.28
N GLU A 333 20.75 -1.54 4.11
CA GLU A 333 21.82 -2.05 4.98
C GLU A 333 21.20 -2.47 6.31
N GLN A 334 21.58 -3.64 6.80
CA GLN A 334 21.10 -4.23 8.04
C GLN A 334 22.27 -4.47 9.00
N ARG A 335 22.10 -4.06 10.26
CA ARG A 335 23.06 -4.33 11.33
C ARG A 335 22.38 -4.97 12.53
N TYR A 336 22.96 -6.06 12.98
CA TYR A 336 22.53 -6.88 14.11
C TYR A 336 23.40 -6.58 15.33
N TYR A 337 22.78 -6.56 16.51
CA TYR A 337 23.48 -6.27 17.76
C TYR A 337 24.34 -7.47 18.19
N ASP A 338 23.72 -8.64 18.36
CA ASP A 338 24.39 -9.84 18.88
C ASP A 338 24.74 -10.90 17.82
N SER A 339 24.34 -10.67 16.55
CA SER A 339 24.51 -11.62 15.44
C SER A 339 25.22 -11.01 14.24
N GLN A 340 26.44 -10.51 14.45
CA GLN A 340 27.21 -9.77 13.43
C GLN A 340 27.46 -10.57 12.13
N ASN A 341 27.38 -11.90 12.18
CA ASN A 341 27.46 -12.78 11.00
C ASN A 341 26.34 -12.53 9.98
N LEU A 342 25.21 -11.95 10.43
CA LEU A 342 24.04 -11.62 9.62
C LEU A 342 24.09 -10.19 9.05
N ASN A 343 25.03 -9.34 9.49
CA ASN A 343 25.17 -7.98 8.97
C ASN A 343 25.35 -7.98 7.45
N GLY A 344 24.76 -7.02 6.77
CA GLY A 344 24.94 -6.86 5.33
C GLY A 344 23.80 -6.13 4.66
N HIS A 345 23.41 -6.57 3.46
CA HIS A 345 22.45 -5.89 2.63
C HIS A 345 21.27 -6.77 2.23
N SER A 346 20.09 -6.18 2.28
CA SER A 346 18.86 -6.74 1.72
C SER A 346 18.46 -5.98 0.47
N GLN A 347 17.96 -6.69 -0.53
CA GLN A 347 17.47 -6.13 -1.78
C GLN A 347 16.15 -6.80 -2.16
N LEU A 348 15.18 -6.02 -2.62
CA LEU A 348 13.89 -6.49 -3.12
C LEU A 348 13.62 -5.91 -4.51
N ALA A 349 13.09 -6.76 -5.38
CA ALA A 349 12.33 -6.34 -6.54
C ALA A 349 10.99 -7.09 -6.56
N SER A 350 9.89 -6.36 -6.65
CA SER A 350 8.54 -6.92 -6.62
C SER A 350 7.68 -6.27 -7.70
N ALA A 351 6.88 -7.06 -8.40
CA ALA A 351 5.87 -6.58 -9.33
C ALA A 351 4.55 -7.32 -9.07
N THR A 352 3.42 -6.64 -9.22
CA THR A 352 2.08 -7.20 -9.07
C THR A 352 1.17 -6.60 -10.13
N LEU A 353 0.53 -7.47 -10.89
CA LEU A 353 -0.49 -7.14 -11.87
C LEU A 353 -1.86 -7.46 -11.27
N LEU A 354 -2.72 -6.47 -11.19
CA LEU A 354 -4.11 -6.58 -10.73
C LEU A 354 -5.05 -6.52 -11.93
N TRP A 355 -6.00 -7.44 -11.97
CA TRP A 355 -7.13 -7.44 -12.90
C TRP A 355 -8.44 -7.33 -12.12
N LEU A 356 -9.11 -6.19 -12.21
CA LEU A 356 -10.49 -6.01 -11.77
C LEU A 356 -11.43 -6.43 -12.90
N ARG A 357 -11.97 -7.64 -12.80
CA ARG A 357 -12.99 -8.12 -13.73
C ARG A 357 -14.31 -7.38 -13.54
N SER A 358 -14.65 -7.04 -12.29
CA SER A 358 -15.79 -6.19 -11.94
C SER A 358 -15.52 -5.49 -10.60
N PRO A 359 -16.37 -4.53 -10.17
CA PRO A 359 -16.25 -3.93 -8.82
C PRO A 359 -16.32 -4.95 -7.68
N ARG A 360 -16.84 -6.17 -7.93
CA ARG A 360 -17.00 -7.25 -6.95
C ARG A 360 -15.99 -8.38 -7.10
N GLN A 361 -15.15 -8.39 -8.13
CA GLN A 361 -14.25 -9.50 -8.41
C GLN A 361 -12.92 -9.04 -8.98
N PHE A 362 -11.83 -9.48 -8.37
CA PHE A 362 -10.49 -9.21 -8.84
C PHE A 362 -9.56 -10.42 -8.73
N PHE A 363 -8.50 -10.40 -9.54
CA PHE A 363 -7.41 -11.36 -9.53
C PHE A 363 -6.08 -10.60 -9.49
N TYR A 364 -5.06 -11.17 -8.86
CA TYR A 364 -3.71 -10.63 -8.95
C TYR A 364 -2.68 -11.72 -9.21
N LEU A 365 -1.64 -11.36 -9.98
CA LEU A 365 -0.45 -12.15 -10.20
C LEU A 365 0.76 -11.32 -9.78
N GLY A 366 1.63 -11.85 -8.93
CA GLY A 366 2.81 -11.17 -8.43
C GLY A 366 4.07 -12.02 -8.56
N GLY A 367 5.21 -11.35 -8.74
CA GLY A 367 6.53 -11.95 -8.76
C GLY A 367 7.49 -11.14 -7.91
N ASP A 368 8.28 -11.81 -7.06
CA ASP A 368 9.21 -11.16 -6.15
C ASP A 368 10.60 -11.83 -6.23
N TYR A 369 11.64 -11.00 -6.15
CA TYR A 369 13.02 -11.41 -5.98
C TYR A 369 13.60 -10.69 -4.77
N ASN A 370 13.99 -11.47 -3.76
CA ASN A 370 14.69 -10.97 -2.59
C ASN A 370 16.12 -11.53 -2.57
N ARG A 371 17.09 -10.68 -2.26
CA ARG A 371 18.49 -11.07 -2.07
C ARG A 371 18.98 -10.56 -0.72
N GLU A 372 19.39 -11.50 0.11
CA GLU A 372 20.08 -11.24 1.38
C GLU A 372 21.56 -11.55 1.21
N LYS A 373 22.41 -10.53 1.35
CA LYS A 373 23.86 -10.66 1.38
C LYS A 373 24.33 -10.36 2.80
N THR A 374 24.81 -11.38 3.49
CA THR A 374 25.28 -11.33 4.86
C THR A 374 26.81 -11.39 4.92
N ARG A 375 27.40 -11.08 6.07
CA ARG A 375 28.85 -11.18 6.32
C ARG A 375 29.34 -12.62 6.17
N VAL A 376 28.56 -13.60 6.63
CA VAL A 376 28.84 -15.03 6.44
C VAL A 376 27.94 -15.61 5.36
N LEU A 377 28.52 -16.17 4.30
CA LEU A 377 27.80 -16.65 3.11
C LEU A 377 26.76 -17.75 3.39
N GLN A 378 26.94 -18.53 4.47
CA GLN A 378 25.96 -19.52 4.93
C GLN A 378 24.56 -18.93 5.15
N TYR A 379 24.47 -17.65 5.54
CA TYR A 379 23.19 -16.97 5.77
C TYR A 379 22.71 -16.15 4.58
N SER A 380 23.57 -15.97 3.57
CA SER A 380 23.20 -15.27 2.35
C SER A 380 22.29 -16.15 1.51
N ASN A 381 21.26 -15.56 0.92
CA ASN A 381 20.32 -16.29 0.09
C ASN A 381 19.68 -15.41 -1.00
N ASN A 382 19.16 -16.07 -2.02
CA ASN A 382 18.24 -15.46 -2.97
C ASN A 382 16.89 -16.19 -2.86
N THR A 383 15.81 -15.45 -2.72
CA THR A 383 14.44 -15.97 -2.71
C THR A 383 13.69 -15.47 -3.94
N ARG A 384 13.09 -16.38 -4.70
CA ARG A 384 12.18 -16.07 -5.81
C ARG A 384 10.78 -16.52 -5.42
N THR A 385 9.80 -15.63 -5.55
CA THR A 385 8.42 -15.91 -5.17
C THR A 385 7.48 -15.61 -6.32
N VAL A 386 6.51 -16.49 -6.54
CA VAL A 386 5.33 -16.23 -7.38
C VAL A 386 4.10 -16.23 -6.48
N ARG A 387 3.22 -15.26 -6.68
CA ARG A 387 1.99 -15.04 -5.91
C ARG A 387 0.80 -14.99 -6.85
N LEU A 388 -0.28 -15.67 -6.48
CA LEU A 388 -1.55 -15.61 -7.18
C LEU A 388 -2.64 -15.36 -6.14
N GLY A 389 -3.61 -14.51 -6.45
CA GLY A 389 -4.77 -14.42 -5.59
C GLY A 389 -6.01 -13.93 -6.29
N TRP A 390 -7.11 -14.07 -5.56
CA TRP A 390 -8.45 -13.82 -6.01
C TRP A 390 -9.27 -13.23 -4.86
N GLY A 391 -10.11 -12.26 -5.19
CA GLY A 391 -11.08 -11.69 -4.27
C GLY A 391 -12.46 -11.63 -4.90
N GLN A 392 -13.47 -11.91 -4.08
CA GLN A 392 -14.88 -11.90 -4.47
C GLN A 392 -15.74 -11.28 -3.39
N GLU A 393 -16.63 -10.40 -3.82
CA GLU A 393 -17.77 -9.93 -3.05
C GLU A 393 -19.01 -10.70 -3.49
N TRP A 394 -19.56 -11.46 -2.56
CA TRP A 394 -20.77 -12.25 -2.75
C TRP A 394 -22.00 -11.41 -2.40
N GLN A 395 -23.16 -11.98 -2.74
CA GLN A 395 -24.45 -11.51 -2.22
C GLN A 395 -24.49 -11.67 -0.68
N TRP A 396 -25.49 -11.06 -0.04
CA TRP A 396 -25.69 -11.07 1.43
C TRP A 396 -24.55 -10.51 2.27
N GLY A 397 -23.71 -9.65 1.69
CA GLY A 397 -22.67 -8.94 2.44
C GLY A 397 -21.40 -9.76 2.68
N ILE A 398 -21.23 -10.95 2.10
CA ILE A 398 -20.05 -11.79 2.36
C ILE A 398 -18.93 -11.47 1.38
N SER A 399 -17.68 -11.42 1.85
CA SER A 399 -16.49 -11.27 1.02
C SER A 399 -15.48 -12.38 1.31
N SER A 400 -14.77 -12.81 0.28
CA SER A 400 -13.68 -13.78 0.38
C SER A 400 -12.44 -13.30 -0.35
N ARG A 401 -11.27 -13.61 0.21
CA ARG A 401 -9.97 -13.46 -0.46
C ARG A 401 -9.18 -14.76 -0.30
N LEU A 402 -8.64 -15.27 -1.41
CA LEU A 402 -7.81 -16.44 -1.45
C LEU A 402 -6.48 -16.08 -2.10
N GLY A 403 -5.36 -16.47 -1.48
CA GLY A 403 -4.02 -16.24 -1.98
C GLY A 403 -3.18 -17.49 -1.90
N PHE A 404 -2.38 -17.71 -2.93
CA PHE A 404 -1.40 -18.78 -3.05
C PHE A 404 -0.03 -18.17 -3.31
N SER A 405 1.01 -18.72 -2.69
CA SER A 405 2.38 -18.39 -3.06
C SER A 405 3.28 -19.62 -3.07
N TYR A 406 4.25 -19.57 -3.98
CA TYR A 406 5.37 -20.49 -4.03
C TYR A 406 6.65 -19.69 -4.01
N ALA A 407 7.53 -19.97 -3.06
CA ALA A 407 8.85 -19.37 -2.98
C ALA A 407 9.94 -20.45 -3.02
N GLN A 408 11.03 -20.16 -3.72
CA GLN A 408 12.25 -20.95 -3.68
C GLN A 408 13.39 -20.10 -3.13
N ARG A 409 13.97 -20.55 -2.01
CA ARG A 409 15.08 -19.88 -1.33
C ARG A 409 16.36 -20.71 -1.47
N ASN A 410 17.34 -20.14 -2.16
CA ASN A 410 18.65 -20.78 -2.39
C ASN A 410 19.73 -20.06 -1.58
N TYR A 411 20.33 -20.75 -0.61
CA TYR A 411 21.46 -20.22 0.18
C TYR A 411 22.77 -20.28 -0.61
N LYS A 412 23.79 -19.55 -0.14
CA LYS A 412 25.05 -19.35 -0.87
C LYS A 412 26.23 -20.17 -0.35
N ASP A 413 26.06 -20.93 0.72
CA ASP A 413 27.09 -21.81 1.26
C ASP A 413 26.45 -23.01 1.99
N GLN A 414 27.29 -23.99 2.35
CA GLN A 414 26.87 -25.19 3.07
C GLN A 414 26.29 -24.85 4.44
N ALA A 415 25.18 -25.51 4.80
CA ALA A 415 24.64 -25.40 6.14
C ALA A 415 25.57 -26.06 7.15
N LYS A 416 25.70 -25.43 8.33
CA LYS A 416 26.47 -25.91 9.48
C LYS A 416 25.57 -26.00 10.70
N LEU A 417 25.65 -27.12 11.42
CA LEU A 417 25.12 -27.26 12.76
C LEU A 417 26.13 -26.65 13.75
N GLY A 418 25.66 -25.68 14.55
CA GLY A 418 26.46 -25.00 15.57
C GLY A 418 27.82 -24.52 15.08
N SER A 419 27.87 -23.54 14.17
CA SER A 419 29.07 -22.88 13.61
C SER A 419 30.25 -23.74 13.10
N MET A 420 30.22 -25.06 13.30
CA MET A 420 31.39 -25.94 13.23
C MET A 420 31.12 -27.21 12.41
N ILE A 421 29.94 -27.83 12.54
CA ILE A 421 29.68 -29.14 11.92
C ILE A 421 29.01 -28.94 10.55
N PRO A 422 29.70 -29.15 9.41
CA PRO A 422 29.09 -29.03 8.09
C PRO A 422 28.07 -30.15 7.86
N LEU A 423 26.90 -29.80 7.32
CA LEU A 423 25.84 -30.74 6.95
C LEU A 423 25.97 -31.25 5.50
N GLY A 424 27.05 -30.87 4.82
CA GLY A 424 27.41 -31.35 3.48
C GLY A 424 26.49 -30.89 2.34
N LYS A 425 25.52 -30.01 2.60
CA LYS A 425 24.55 -29.52 1.61
C LYS A 425 24.43 -28.00 1.66
N VAL A 426 24.43 -27.36 0.48
CA VAL A 426 23.98 -25.96 0.34
C VAL A 426 22.46 -25.96 0.47
N ARG A 427 21.93 -25.22 1.45
CA ARG A 427 20.50 -25.25 1.78
C ARG A 427 19.65 -24.69 0.63
N ASN A 428 18.58 -25.41 0.31
CA ASN A 428 17.55 -24.99 -0.64
C ASN A 428 16.18 -25.33 -0.06
N ASP A 429 15.32 -24.31 0.05
CA ASP A 429 13.98 -24.44 0.60
C ASP A 429 12.92 -24.09 -0.44
N LYS A 430 11.87 -24.90 -0.48
CA LYS A 430 10.63 -24.65 -1.22
C LYS A 430 9.53 -24.32 -0.20
N ILE A 431 8.94 -23.14 -0.31
CA ILE A 431 7.94 -22.65 0.63
C ILE A 431 6.62 -22.47 -0.12
N TYR A 432 5.59 -23.14 0.37
CA TYR A 432 4.23 -23.04 -0.13
C TYR A 432 3.39 -22.32 0.90
N SER A 433 2.53 -21.39 0.48
CA SER A 433 1.59 -20.74 1.39
C SER A 433 0.22 -20.57 0.78
N VAL A 434 -0.81 -20.75 1.61
CA VAL A 434 -2.22 -20.55 1.27
C VAL A 434 -2.85 -19.67 2.35
N ASN A 435 -3.47 -18.58 1.92
CA ASN A 435 -4.16 -17.64 2.79
C ASN A 435 -5.61 -17.52 2.34
N LEU A 436 -6.55 -17.74 3.25
CA LEU A 436 -7.97 -17.52 3.04
C LEU A 436 -8.48 -16.53 4.07
N THR A 437 -9.16 -15.48 3.63
CA THR A 437 -9.84 -14.53 4.50
C THR A 437 -11.31 -14.44 4.12
N LEU A 438 -12.20 -14.63 5.09
CA LEU A 438 -13.65 -14.54 4.96
C LEU A 438 -14.19 -13.51 5.93
N TRP A 439 -15.08 -12.64 5.49
CA TRP A 439 -15.75 -11.69 6.37
C TRP A 439 -17.13 -11.32 5.86
N LYS A 440 -17.98 -10.85 6.78
CA LYS A 440 -19.28 -10.27 6.45
C LYS A 440 -19.20 -8.76 6.64
N ARG A 441 -19.41 -8.02 5.56
CA ARG A 441 -19.29 -6.55 5.48
C ARG A 441 -20.23 -5.84 6.47
N ASP A 442 -21.39 -6.43 6.73
CA ASP A 442 -22.39 -5.83 7.63
C ASP A 442 -22.10 -6.13 9.11
N TRP A 443 -21.16 -7.04 9.40
CA TRP A 443 -20.71 -7.29 10.77
C TRP A 443 -19.60 -6.32 11.12
N HIS A 444 -19.95 -5.31 11.90
CA HIS A 444 -18.98 -4.38 12.43
C HIS A 444 -19.45 -3.82 13.77
N LEU A 445 -18.51 -3.58 14.67
CA LEU A 445 -18.74 -2.86 15.92
C LEU A 445 -17.76 -1.69 15.97
N TRP A 446 -18.26 -0.47 16.10
CA TRP A 446 -17.44 0.77 16.07
C TRP A 446 -16.51 0.89 14.84
N GLY A 447 -16.94 0.34 13.70
CA GLY A 447 -16.16 0.31 12.45
C GLY A 447 -15.05 -0.75 12.41
N ILE A 448 -15.00 -1.66 13.39
CA ILE A 448 -14.10 -2.81 13.41
C ILE A 448 -14.84 -4.00 12.79
N THR A 449 -14.26 -4.59 11.74
CA THR A 449 -14.85 -5.77 11.07
C THR A 449 -14.10 -7.03 11.47
N PRO A 450 -14.77 -8.04 12.06
CA PRO A 450 -14.16 -9.34 12.32
C PRO A 450 -13.99 -10.10 11.00
N LYS A 451 -12.80 -10.65 10.79
CA LYS A 451 -12.45 -11.45 9.62
C LYS A 451 -11.91 -12.80 10.07
N LEU A 452 -12.45 -13.88 9.53
CA LEU A 452 -11.88 -15.22 9.71
C LEU A 452 -10.72 -15.38 8.75
N HIS A 453 -9.52 -15.64 9.27
CA HIS A 453 -8.30 -15.78 8.49
C HIS A 453 -7.67 -17.14 8.73
N PHE A 454 -7.53 -17.92 7.66
CA PHE A 454 -6.81 -19.18 7.65
C PHE A 454 -5.49 -19.00 6.90
N ASN A 455 -4.39 -19.40 7.54
CA ASN A 455 -3.06 -19.43 6.95
C ASN A 455 -2.50 -20.85 7.05
N TRP A 456 -2.04 -21.38 5.92
CA TRP A 456 -1.32 -22.63 5.81
C TRP A 456 0.03 -22.37 5.16
N LYS A 457 1.09 -22.88 5.77
CA LYS A 457 2.46 -22.78 5.24
C LYS A 457 3.15 -24.13 5.33
N LYS A 458 3.89 -24.48 4.29
CA LYS A 458 4.74 -25.67 4.27
C LYS A 458 6.11 -25.27 3.71
N GLN A 459 7.16 -25.56 4.46
CA GLN A 459 8.53 -25.41 4.00
C GLN A 459 9.13 -26.80 3.82
N ASP A 460 9.59 -27.11 2.62
CA ASP A 460 10.32 -28.32 2.28
C ASP A 460 11.77 -27.96 1.98
N SER A 461 12.70 -28.43 2.81
CA SER A 461 14.14 -28.22 2.67
C SER A 461 14.88 -29.49 2.26
N ASN A 462 16.01 -29.34 1.57
CA ASN A 462 16.96 -30.44 1.33
C ASN A 462 17.72 -30.91 2.60
N LEU A 463 17.49 -30.24 3.72
CA LEU A 463 17.88 -30.61 5.08
C LEU A 463 16.61 -30.82 5.94
N PRO A 464 15.82 -31.87 5.64
CA PRO A 464 14.45 -32.01 6.12
C PRO A 464 14.35 -32.25 7.62
N SER A 465 15.40 -32.79 8.24
CA SER A 465 15.41 -32.99 9.68
C SER A 465 15.56 -31.71 10.48
N ILE A 466 15.90 -30.58 9.85
CA ILE A 466 16.13 -29.31 10.54
C ILE A 466 15.12 -28.26 10.06
N TYR A 467 15.00 -28.07 8.74
CA TYR A 467 14.33 -26.90 8.15
C TYR A 467 13.02 -27.21 7.43
N SER A 468 12.55 -28.47 7.43
CA SER A 468 11.23 -28.81 6.87
C SER A 468 10.16 -28.78 7.94
N TYR A 469 9.10 -28.00 7.72
CA TYR A 469 8.02 -27.85 8.69
C TYR A 469 6.70 -27.43 8.04
N ARG A 470 5.63 -27.47 8.83
CA ARG A 470 4.28 -27.05 8.43
C ARG A 470 3.62 -26.25 9.54
N GLN A 471 2.92 -25.20 9.16
CA GLN A 471 2.13 -24.37 10.06
C GLN A 471 0.69 -24.26 9.53
N LYS A 472 -0.26 -24.22 10.45
CA LYS A 472 -1.70 -24.09 10.18
C LYS A 472 -2.32 -23.24 11.27
N ASN A 473 -2.76 -22.04 10.91
CA ASN A 473 -3.34 -21.10 11.87
C ASN A 473 -4.72 -20.69 11.38
N LEU A 474 -5.69 -20.65 12.29
CA LEU A 474 -7.03 -20.13 12.06
C LEU A 474 -7.27 -19.04 13.10
N ASN A 475 -7.39 -17.80 12.65
CA ASN A 475 -7.44 -16.62 13.50
C ASN A 475 -8.68 -15.79 13.18
N VAL A 476 -9.19 -15.07 14.18
CA VAL A 476 -10.19 -14.02 13.98
C VAL A 476 -9.48 -12.68 14.09
N ILE A 477 -9.41 -11.95 12.97
CA ILE A 477 -8.76 -10.66 12.86
C ILE A 477 -9.76 -9.54 13.06
N PHE A 478 -9.44 -8.63 13.97
CA PHE A 478 -10.16 -7.38 14.15
C PHE A 478 -9.36 -6.29 13.44
N GLU A 479 -9.94 -5.68 12.41
CA GLU A 479 -9.26 -4.66 11.59
C GLU A 479 -10.12 -3.41 11.50
N LYS A 480 -9.46 -2.25 11.51
CA LYS A 480 -10.06 -0.94 11.23
C LYS A 480 -9.10 -0.10 10.38
N THR A 481 -9.64 0.53 9.35
CA THR A 481 -8.93 1.48 8.48
C THR A 481 -9.68 2.80 8.52
N PHE A 482 -8.96 3.91 8.71
CA PHE A 482 -9.50 5.27 8.76
C PHE A 482 -9.06 6.09 7.55
#